data_AF-A0A3B8VE92-F1
#
_entry.id   AF-A0A3B8VE92-F1
#
_cell.length_a   1.000
_cell.length_b   1.000
_cell.length_c   1.000
_cell.angle_alpha   90.00
_cell.angle_beta   90.00
_cell.angle_gamma   90.00
#
_symmetry.space_group_name_H-M   'P 1'
#
loop_
_entity.id
_entity.type
_entity.pdbx_description
1 polymer ?
#
loop_
_entity_poly.entity_id
_entity_poly.type
_entity_poly.pdbx_seq_one_letter_code
_entity_poly.pdbx_strand_id
1 'polypeptide(L)'
;MKRLYTEFDTKRKNEISSRRELRRKNTLKSRKKKKVIGSNDRYYNNVITNSPIVAPSDFRLLENTEKCLNFFGEIRNAQNLSIMKNRRFVAISLRKVKQVDYSTISVLIAISEDFTFQRIAFRGDSPADETVNQYFIDSGFFEHLFDSNGKLFPKSTKSDKLSFEKGSQLFDIKDNRRISEIIKKINHHLTGKYSHNPRLRTVLLEIFANSIEWSQTNNKQWLLGVKYDDDSVIITVTDVGKGILRTLNKKWGRKFFDKAQLKSNKDILTGAFDKKYGSSSQKVNRNKGLPSIKSSYQDGVISELKVLTNNVIIHFDNPLMSRTFPRGTSWFKGTFYRCVVKKS
;
A
#
# COMPACT_ATOMS: atom_id res chain seq x y z
N MET A 1 -56.66 -23.65 50.12
CA MET A 1 -55.30 -23.18 49.70
C MET A 1 -54.54 -24.32 49.03
N LYS A 2 -54.22 -24.19 47.72
CA LYS A 2 -53.18 -24.91 46.94
C LYS A 2 -53.58 -24.97 45.46
N ARG A 3 -53.34 -23.93 44.63
CA ARG A 3 -53.25 -24.02 43.15
C ARG A 3 -52.62 -22.75 42.55
N LEU A 4 -51.33 -22.48 42.81
CA LEU A 4 -50.57 -21.44 42.08
C LEU A 4 -49.10 -21.82 41.82
N TYR A 5 -48.55 -22.83 42.51
CA TYR A 5 -47.14 -23.24 42.35
C TYR A 5 -46.89 -24.21 41.18
N THR A 6 -47.92 -24.95 40.76
CA THR A 6 -47.80 -25.99 39.72
C THR A 6 -47.67 -25.43 38.30
N GLU A 7 -48.15 -24.22 38.00
CA GLU A 7 -48.06 -23.64 36.65
C GLU A 7 -46.65 -23.12 36.31
N PHE A 8 -45.95 -22.52 37.27
CA PHE A 8 -44.63 -21.93 37.02
C PHE A 8 -43.55 -22.97 36.74
N ASP A 9 -43.51 -24.04 37.52
CA ASP A 9 -42.55 -25.14 37.31
C ASP A 9 -42.81 -25.92 36.03
N THR A 10 -44.08 -26.09 35.66
CA THR A 10 -44.47 -26.76 34.41
C THR A 10 -44.11 -25.91 33.19
N LYS A 11 -44.32 -24.60 33.28
CA LYS A 11 -43.94 -23.64 32.23
C LYS A 11 -42.42 -23.55 32.05
N ARG A 12 -41.66 -23.55 33.14
CA ARG A 12 -40.19 -23.57 33.14
C ARG A 12 -39.62 -24.88 32.57
N LYS A 13 -40.22 -26.03 32.90
CA LYS A 13 -39.84 -27.33 32.32
C LYS A 13 -40.12 -27.38 30.80
N ASN A 14 -41.24 -26.81 30.35
CA ASN A 14 -41.59 -26.72 28.94
C ASN A 14 -40.65 -25.79 28.14
N GLU A 15 -40.22 -24.66 28.72
CA GLU A 15 -39.19 -23.79 28.11
C GLU A 15 -37.82 -24.47 28.02
N ILE A 16 -37.41 -25.21 29.04
CA ILE A 16 -36.14 -25.94 29.02
C ILE A 16 -36.18 -27.06 27.98
N SER A 17 -37.32 -27.77 27.88
CA SER A 17 -37.54 -28.81 26.88
C SER A 17 -37.53 -28.25 25.45
N SER A 18 -38.24 -27.13 25.21
CA SER A 18 -38.28 -26.49 23.89
C SER A 18 -36.92 -25.95 23.45
N ARG A 19 -36.14 -25.35 24.38
CA ARG A 19 -34.76 -24.91 24.11
C ARG A 19 -33.82 -26.07 23.81
N ARG A 20 -33.98 -27.21 24.51
CA ARG A 20 -33.21 -28.44 24.23
C ARG A 20 -33.56 -29.02 22.86
N GLU A 21 -34.84 -29.03 22.49
CA GLU A 21 -35.29 -29.52 21.19
C GLU A 21 -34.82 -28.61 20.04
N LEU A 22 -34.86 -27.28 20.23
CA LEU A 22 -34.34 -26.31 19.27
C LEU A 22 -32.82 -26.46 19.08
N ARG A 23 -32.07 -26.64 20.17
CA ARG A 23 -30.63 -26.97 20.12
C ARG A 23 -30.40 -28.28 19.38
N ARG A 24 -31.17 -29.34 19.67
CA ARG A 24 -31.05 -30.64 19.00
C ARG A 24 -31.35 -30.55 17.50
N LYS A 25 -32.38 -29.80 17.10
CA LYS A 25 -32.72 -29.52 15.69
C LYS A 25 -31.61 -28.74 14.98
N ASN A 26 -30.99 -27.76 15.65
CA ASN A 26 -29.86 -27.00 15.11
C ASN A 26 -28.58 -27.85 14.99
N THR A 27 -28.28 -28.73 15.95
CA THR A 27 -27.16 -29.67 15.87
C THR A 27 -27.38 -30.74 14.80
N LEU A 28 -28.63 -31.20 14.60
CA LEU A 28 -28.97 -32.12 13.51
C LEU A 28 -28.93 -31.44 12.13
N LYS A 29 -29.33 -30.16 12.02
CA LYS A 29 -29.17 -29.35 10.80
C LYS A 29 -27.69 -29.07 10.50
N SER A 30 -26.84 -28.83 11.50
CA SER A 30 -25.39 -28.67 11.30
C SER A 30 -24.71 -30.00 10.92
N ARG A 31 -25.17 -31.13 11.47
CA ARG A 31 -24.73 -32.48 11.09
C ARG A 31 -25.21 -32.91 9.69
N LYS A 32 -26.43 -32.54 9.27
CA LYS A 32 -26.92 -32.76 7.90
C LYS A 32 -26.19 -31.87 6.88
N LYS A 33 -25.82 -30.63 7.24
CA LYS A 33 -24.90 -29.80 6.42
C LYS A 33 -23.46 -30.32 6.36
N LYS A 34 -23.05 -31.18 7.32
CA LYS A 34 -21.73 -31.84 7.32
C LYS A 34 -21.70 -33.20 6.62
N LYS A 35 -22.84 -33.71 6.11
CA LYS A 35 -22.94 -35.05 5.48
C LYS A 35 -23.18 -35.04 3.96
N VAL A 36 -22.99 -33.89 3.30
CA VAL A 36 -22.92 -33.81 1.84
C VAL A 36 -21.65 -33.04 1.49
N ILE A 37 -20.55 -33.80 1.37
CA ILE A 37 -19.39 -33.70 0.46
C ILE A 37 -18.47 -34.82 0.99
N GLY A 38 -18.89 -36.05 0.67
CA GLY A 38 -18.04 -37.24 0.72
C GLY A 38 -17.78 -37.65 -0.73
N SER A 39 -17.24 -36.73 -1.54
CA SER A 39 -16.55 -37.10 -2.76
C SER A 39 -15.13 -37.49 -2.36
N ASN A 40 -14.69 -38.65 -2.85
CA ASN A 40 -13.30 -39.07 -2.90
C ASN A 40 -12.46 -38.09 -3.73
N ASP A 41 -12.33 -36.84 -3.29
CA ASP A 41 -11.29 -35.96 -3.78
C ASP A 41 -10.00 -36.43 -3.14
N ARG A 42 -9.33 -37.33 -3.86
CA ARG A 42 -7.87 -37.39 -3.86
C ARG A 42 -7.40 -35.94 -3.82
N TYR A 43 -6.95 -35.50 -2.65
CA TYR A 43 -6.27 -34.22 -2.46
C TYR A 43 -5.00 -34.33 -3.31
N TYR A 44 -5.13 -34.07 -4.61
CA TYR A 44 -4.00 -33.70 -5.42
C TYR A 44 -3.43 -32.48 -4.71
N ASN A 45 -2.31 -32.68 -4.03
CA ASN A 45 -1.44 -31.60 -3.62
C ASN A 45 -1.05 -30.91 -4.92
N ASN A 46 -1.85 -29.95 -5.39
CA ASN A 46 -1.52 -29.16 -6.55
C ASN A 46 -0.25 -28.39 -6.18
N VAL A 47 0.88 -28.90 -6.68
CA VAL A 47 2.19 -28.30 -6.57
C VAL A 47 2.46 -27.63 -7.90
N ILE A 48 2.32 -26.31 -7.91
CA ILE A 48 2.74 -25.47 -9.03
C ILE A 48 3.91 -24.66 -8.49
N THR A 49 5.11 -24.88 -9.01
CA THR A 49 6.30 -24.17 -8.54
C THR A 49 6.90 -23.41 -9.71
N ASN A 50 6.80 -22.09 -9.66
CA ASN A 50 7.47 -21.21 -10.61
C ASN A 50 8.87 -20.90 -10.13
N SER A 51 9.77 -20.63 -11.08
CA SER A 51 11.11 -20.14 -10.76
C SER A 51 11.05 -18.76 -10.09
N PRO A 52 11.99 -18.43 -9.19
CA PRO A 52 12.05 -17.10 -8.58
C PRO A 52 12.21 -16.01 -9.65
N ILE A 53 11.44 -14.93 -9.49
CA ILE A 53 11.53 -13.76 -10.37
C ILE A 53 12.78 -12.96 -9.97
N VAL A 54 13.68 -12.74 -10.91
CA VAL A 54 14.98 -12.11 -10.65
C VAL A 54 14.84 -10.59 -10.72
N ALA A 55 15.23 -9.90 -9.64
CA ALA A 55 15.27 -8.45 -9.63
C ALA A 55 16.37 -7.90 -10.57
N PRO A 56 16.16 -6.72 -11.18
CA PRO A 56 17.17 -6.11 -12.04
C PRO A 56 18.44 -5.78 -11.25
N SER A 57 19.61 -5.83 -11.90
CA SER A 57 20.89 -5.52 -11.23
C SER A 57 20.95 -4.07 -10.74
N ASP A 58 20.51 -3.11 -11.55
CA ASP A 58 20.20 -1.76 -11.08
C ASP A 58 18.73 -1.73 -10.66
N PHE A 59 18.46 -1.78 -9.36
CA PHE A 59 17.12 -1.83 -8.80
C PHE A 59 16.73 -0.49 -8.18
N ARG A 60 17.16 0.63 -8.76
CA ARG A 60 16.75 1.97 -8.33
C ARG A 60 15.54 2.44 -9.16
N LEU A 61 14.42 2.75 -8.50
CA LEU A 61 13.15 3.03 -9.18
C LEU A 61 13.19 4.32 -10.00
N LEU A 62 13.93 5.33 -9.56
CA LEU A 62 13.95 6.64 -10.21
C LEU A 62 14.90 6.67 -11.41
N GLU A 63 16.01 5.93 -11.32
CA GLU A 63 17.05 5.85 -12.33
C GLU A 63 16.73 4.78 -13.38
N ASN A 64 16.14 3.65 -12.96
CA ASN A 64 15.85 2.50 -13.81
C ASN A 64 14.37 2.08 -13.75
N THR A 65 13.49 3.08 -13.87
CA THR A 65 12.04 2.94 -13.63
C THR A 65 11.39 1.79 -14.38
N GLU A 66 11.67 1.63 -15.67
CA GLU A 66 10.98 0.63 -16.50
C GLU A 66 11.30 -0.81 -16.09
N LYS A 67 12.58 -1.12 -15.82
CA LYS A 67 12.95 -2.45 -15.33
C LYS A 67 12.35 -2.74 -13.95
N CYS A 68 12.31 -1.74 -13.06
CA CYS A 68 11.64 -1.88 -11.76
C CYS A 68 10.13 -2.11 -11.92
N LEU A 69 9.46 -1.37 -12.81
CA LEU A 69 8.03 -1.52 -13.07
C LEU A 69 7.69 -2.87 -13.70
N ASN A 70 8.52 -3.37 -14.62
CA ASN A 70 8.37 -4.70 -15.20
C ASN A 70 8.49 -5.77 -14.11
N PHE A 71 9.52 -5.69 -13.27
CA PHE A 71 9.69 -6.59 -12.12
C PHE A 71 8.45 -6.55 -11.19
N PHE A 72 7.96 -5.36 -10.82
CA PHE A 72 6.75 -5.24 -10.00
C PHE A 72 5.48 -5.75 -10.70
N GLY A 73 5.45 -5.73 -12.03
CA GLY A 73 4.39 -6.32 -12.84
C GLY A 73 4.43 -7.84 -12.79
N GLU A 74 5.62 -8.41 -12.98
CA GLU A 74 5.88 -9.86 -12.96
C GLU A 74 5.55 -10.47 -11.61
N ILE A 75 5.99 -9.88 -10.49
CA ILE A 75 5.69 -10.43 -9.16
C ILE A 75 4.18 -10.43 -8.86
N ARG A 76 3.43 -9.50 -9.46
CA ARG A 76 1.96 -9.39 -9.32
C ARG A 76 1.19 -10.11 -10.43
N ASN A 77 1.86 -10.81 -11.34
CA ASN A 77 1.19 -11.61 -12.36
C ASN A 77 0.72 -12.93 -11.74
N ALA A 78 -0.58 -13.24 -11.87
CA ALA A 78 -1.17 -14.46 -11.34
C ALA A 78 -0.54 -15.74 -11.92
N GLN A 79 0.01 -15.67 -13.13
CA GLN A 79 0.72 -16.79 -13.77
C GLN A 79 2.02 -17.16 -13.04
N ASN A 80 2.63 -16.19 -12.35
CA ASN A 80 3.87 -16.40 -11.60
C ASN A 80 3.63 -16.86 -10.15
N LEU A 81 2.36 -17.01 -9.73
CA LEU A 81 2.03 -17.54 -8.40
C LEU A 81 2.31 -19.03 -8.33
N SER A 82 3.08 -19.42 -7.32
CA SER A 82 3.30 -20.81 -6.95
C SER A 82 2.25 -21.26 -5.93
N ILE A 83 1.90 -22.54 -5.96
CA ILE A 83 0.96 -23.19 -5.04
C ILE A 83 1.66 -24.43 -4.47
N MET A 84 1.71 -24.53 -3.15
CA MET A 84 2.23 -25.73 -2.47
C MET A 84 1.40 -26.01 -1.22
N LYS A 85 0.87 -27.23 -1.09
CA LYS A 85 0.04 -27.65 0.05
C LYS A 85 -1.07 -26.64 0.39
N ASN A 86 -1.78 -26.18 -0.64
CA ASN A 86 -2.86 -25.19 -0.55
C ASN A 86 -2.41 -23.79 -0.03
N ARG A 87 -1.11 -23.49 -0.05
CA ARG A 87 -0.55 -22.16 0.23
C ARG A 87 -0.05 -21.54 -1.06
N ARG A 88 -0.38 -20.28 -1.29
CA ARG A 88 0.09 -19.50 -2.43
C ARG A 88 1.32 -18.70 -2.05
N PHE A 89 2.29 -18.61 -2.94
CA PHE A 89 3.46 -17.78 -2.72
C PHE A 89 4.03 -17.26 -4.04
N VAL A 90 4.75 -16.14 -3.95
CA VAL A 90 5.62 -15.63 -4.99
C VAL A 90 7.06 -15.68 -4.47
N ALA A 91 7.98 -16.13 -5.30
CA ALA A 91 9.40 -16.17 -4.99
C ALA A 91 10.14 -15.13 -5.83
N ILE A 92 11.01 -14.34 -5.20
CA ILE A 92 11.90 -13.39 -5.86
C ILE A 92 13.38 -13.74 -5.58
N SER A 93 14.28 -13.25 -6.41
CA SER A 93 15.72 -13.30 -6.14
C SER A 93 16.33 -11.90 -6.24
N LEU A 94 16.97 -11.47 -5.16
CA LEU A 94 17.72 -10.23 -5.01
C LEU A 94 19.24 -10.43 -5.16
N ARG A 95 19.74 -11.67 -5.27
CA ARG A 95 21.19 -11.99 -5.37
C ARG A 95 21.97 -11.14 -6.38
N LYS A 96 21.37 -10.79 -7.53
CA LYS A 96 22.02 -10.03 -8.61
C LYS A 96 21.91 -8.51 -8.49
N VAL A 97 21.20 -8.01 -7.46
CA VAL A 97 21.05 -6.57 -7.22
C VAL A 97 22.39 -5.98 -6.80
N LYS A 98 22.80 -4.91 -7.47
CA LYS A 98 24.04 -4.17 -7.24
C LYS A 98 23.78 -2.74 -6.78
N GLN A 99 22.63 -2.18 -7.10
CA GLN A 99 22.21 -0.85 -6.67
C GLN A 99 20.73 -0.87 -6.36
N VAL A 100 20.31 -0.14 -5.33
CA VAL A 100 18.90 -0.04 -4.91
C VAL A 100 18.69 1.34 -4.27
N ASP A 101 17.48 1.88 -4.40
CA ASP A 101 17.11 3.13 -3.74
C ASP A 101 15.96 2.89 -2.75
N TYR A 102 15.74 3.86 -1.86
CA TYR A 102 14.68 3.74 -0.85
C TYR A 102 13.28 3.69 -1.50
N SER A 103 13.12 4.28 -2.68
CA SER A 103 11.87 4.28 -3.45
C SER A 103 11.48 2.86 -3.85
N THR A 104 12.40 2.09 -4.44
CA THR A 104 12.17 0.68 -4.79
C THR A 104 11.76 -0.14 -3.57
N ILE A 105 12.50 0.01 -2.46
CA ILE A 105 12.24 -0.77 -1.24
C ILE A 105 10.84 -0.46 -0.69
N SER A 106 10.47 0.81 -0.64
CA SER A 106 9.13 1.24 -0.20
C SER A 106 8.02 0.63 -1.05
N VAL A 107 8.19 0.57 -2.37
CA VAL A 107 7.23 -0.10 -3.25
C VAL A 107 7.19 -1.61 -3.01
N LEU A 108 8.33 -2.25 -2.80
CA LEU A 108 8.41 -3.68 -2.56
C LEU A 108 7.75 -4.08 -1.24
N ILE A 109 7.92 -3.29 -0.18
CA ILE A 109 7.22 -3.48 1.11
C ILE A 109 5.72 -3.36 0.91
N ALA A 110 5.25 -2.33 0.21
CA ALA A 110 3.81 -2.14 -0.02
C ALA A 110 3.19 -3.32 -0.79
N ILE A 111 3.92 -3.88 -1.77
CA ILE A 111 3.49 -5.09 -2.49
C ILE A 111 3.50 -6.32 -1.57
N SER A 112 4.52 -6.47 -0.71
CA SER A 112 4.61 -7.58 0.25
C SER A 112 3.47 -7.55 1.28
N GLU A 113 3.07 -6.37 1.75
CA GLU A 113 1.92 -6.19 2.64
C GLU A 113 0.59 -6.57 1.96
N ASP A 114 0.40 -6.14 0.70
CA ASP A 114 -0.77 -6.50 -0.10
C ASP A 114 -0.86 -8.02 -0.33
N PHE A 115 0.27 -8.68 -0.58
CA PHE A 115 0.31 -10.14 -0.66
C PHE A 115 -0.02 -10.81 0.66
N THR A 116 0.50 -10.30 1.78
CA THR A 116 0.18 -10.81 3.12
C THR A 116 -1.33 -10.76 3.36
N PHE A 117 -1.97 -9.65 3.01
CA PHE A 117 -3.43 -9.49 3.08
C PHE A 117 -4.17 -10.51 2.20
N GLN A 118 -3.68 -10.74 0.99
CA GLN A 118 -4.22 -11.74 0.05
C GLN A 118 -3.88 -13.20 0.44
N ARG A 119 -3.20 -13.42 1.58
CA ARG A 119 -2.71 -14.73 2.02
C ARG A 119 -1.79 -15.40 0.98
N ILE A 120 -0.96 -14.59 0.34
CA ILE A 120 0.11 -15.00 -0.57
C ILE A 120 1.42 -14.75 0.17
N ALA A 121 2.24 -15.77 0.36
CA ALA A 121 3.54 -15.58 1.00
C ALA A 121 4.53 -14.92 0.03
N PHE A 122 5.24 -13.90 0.50
CA PHE A 122 6.33 -13.26 -0.22
C PHE A 122 7.65 -13.92 0.23
N ARG A 123 8.37 -14.57 -0.70
CA ARG A 123 9.61 -15.31 -0.41
C ARG A 123 10.74 -14.80 -1.28
N GLY A 124 11.97 -14.89 -0.78
CA GLY A 124 13.13 -14.64 -1.62
C GLY A 124 14.44 -14.81 -0.88
N ASP A 125 15.52 -14.55 -1.62
CA ASP A 125 16.87 -14.42 -1.07
C ASP A 125 17.24 -12.94 -0.86
N SER A 126 18.39 -12.71 -0.22
CA SER A 126 18.96 -11.39 -0.01
C SER A 126 20.02 -11.05 -1.07
N PRO A 127 20.34 -9.76 -1.28
CA PRO A 127 21.44 -9.37 -2.15
C PRO A 127 22.75 -10.06 -1.74
N ALA A 128 23.56 -10.44 -2.74
CA ALA A 128 24.88 -11.02 -2.49
C ALA A 128 25.93 -9.97 -2.13
N ASP A 129 25.68 -8.71 -2.50
CA ASP A 129 26.52 -7.57 -2.13
C ASP A 129 26.16 -7.10 -0.71
N GLU A 130 27.13 -7.11 0.19
CA GLU A 130 26.93 -6.78 1.61
C GLU A 130 26.46 -5.33 1.82
N THR A 131 26.95 -4.38 1.01
CA THR A 131 26.56 -2.97 1.12
C THR A 131 25.09 -2.81 0.72
N VAL A 132 24.69 -3.45 -0.38
CA VAL A 132 23.29 -3.46 -0.83
C VAL A 132 22.41 -4.17 0.20
N ASN A 133 22.86 -5.30 0.74
CA ASN A 133 22.11 -6.03 1.76
C ASN A 133 21.91 -5.20 3.03
N GLN A 134 22.95 -4.49 3.49
CA GLN A 134 22.84 -3.59 4.63
C GLN A 134 21.85 -2.47 4.35
N TYR A 135 21.79 -1.95 3.12
CA TYR A 135 20.79 -0.96 2.73
C TYR A 135 19.34 -1.50 2.83
N PHE A 136 19.10 -2.78 2.52
CA PHE A 136 17.81 -3.43 2.75
C PHE A 136 17.47 -3.58 4.24
N ILE A 137 18.46 -3.88 5.09
CA ILE A 137 18.29 -3.94 6.55
C ILE A 137 17.95 -2.54 7.09
N ASP A 138 18.75 -1.54 6.73
CA ASP A 138 18.65 -0.16 7.21
C ASP A 138 17.35 0.54 6.77
N SER A 139 16.78 0.14 5.63
CA SER A 139 15.47 0.62 5.15
C SER A 139 14.28 -0.12 5.79
N GLY A 140 14.57 -1.11 6.65
CA GLY A 140 13.58 -1.91 7.34
C GLY A 140 12.86 -2.92 6.44
N PHE A 141 13.35 -3.23 5.24
CA PHE A 141 12.68 -4.18 4.34
C PHE A 141 12.39 -5.53 5.01
N PHE A 142 13.36 -6.03 5.76
CA PHE A 142 13.29 -7.35 6.39
C PHE A 142 12.45 -7.39 7.68
N GLU A 143 12.06 -6.24 8.27
CA GLU A 143 11.37 -6.18 9.58
C GLU A 143 10.06 -6.98 9.66
N HIS A 144 9.40 -7.20 8.52
CA HIS A 144 8.16 -7.95 8.41
C HIS A 144 8.38 -9.40 7.94
N LEU A 145 9.62 -9.75 7.62
CA LEU A 145 10.03 -11.06 7.16
C LEU A 145 10.62 -11.88 8.31
N PHE A 146 10.58 -13.20 8.12
CA PHE A 146 11.22 -14.14 9.04
C PHE A 146 12.56 -14.58 8.45
N ASP A 147 13.56 -14.72 9.30
CA ASP A 147 14.82 -15.36 8.94
C ASP A 147 14.65 -16.88 8.73
N SER A 148 15.74 -17.56 8.37
CA SER A 148 15.75 -19.01 8.18
C SER A 148 15.41 -19.81 9.44
N ASN A 149 15.53 -19.20 10.61
CA ASN A 149 15.21 -19.79 11.92
C ASN A 149 13.79 -19.44 12.39
N GLY A 150 13.01 -18.71 11.58
CA GLY A 150 11.65 -18.30 11.90
C GLY A 150 11.57 -17.11 12.87
N LYS A 151 12.66 -16.37 13.07
CA LYS A 151 12.68 -15.15 13.90
C LYS A 151 12.46 -13.91 13.04
N LEU A 152 11.73 -12.92 13.56
CA LEU A 152 11.59 -11.61 12.93
C LEU A 152 12.92 -10.85 12.94
N PHE A 153 13.21 -10.13 11.86
CA PHE A 153 14.35 -9.22 11.83
C PHE A 153 14.16 -8.04 12.79
N PRO A 154 15.24 -7.49 13.36
CA PRO A 154 15.18 -6.32 14.23
C PRO A 154 14.67 -5.09 13.48
N LYS A 155 14.06 -4.15 14.22
CA LYS A 155 13.67 -2.85 13.69
C LYS A 155 14.89 -1.98 13.39
N SER A 156 14.87 -1.30 12.25
CA SER A 156 15.87 -0.31 11.88
C SER A 156 15.69 0.98 12.66
N THR A 157 16.78 1.63 13.01
CA THR A 157 16.81 3.00 13.56
C THR A 157 16.95 4.07 12.47
N LYS A 158 17.33 3.69 11.25
CA LYS A 158 17.57 4.60 10.11
C LYS A 158 16.33 4.85 9.26
N SER A 159 15.24 4.13 9.53
CA SER A 159 13.98 4.29 8.83
C SER A 159 12.78 4.08 9.74
N ASP A 160 11.71 4.84 9.53
CA ASP A 160 10.39 4.58 10.10
C ASP A 160 9.42 4.16 8.98
N LYS A 161 8.48 3.28 9.31
CA LYS A 161 7.39 2.89 8.42
C LYS A 161 6.06 2.90 9.14
N LEU A 162 5.03 3.40 8.47
CA LEU A 162 3.64 3.28 8.90
C LEU A 162 2.77 2.77 7.78
N SER A 163 2.14 1.63 8.05
CA SER A 163 1.09 1.07 7.22
C SER A 163 -0.26 1.49 7.79
N PHE A 164 -1.15 1.91 6.90
CA PHE A 164 -2.51 2.35 7.23
C PHE A 164 -3.50 1.43 6.54
N GLU A 165 -4.32 0.73 7.32
CA GLU A 165 -5.42 -0.08 6.81
C GLU A 165 -6.71 0.71 6.88
N LYS A 166 -7.42 0.81 5.76
CA LYS A 166 -8.61 1.65 5.70
C LYS A 166 -9.87 0.91 5.27
N GLY A 167 -10.68 0.54 6.28
CA GLY A 167 -12.05 0.04 6.12
C GLY A 167 -13.12 1.15 6.05
N SER A 168 -12.81 2.39 6.50
CA SER A 168 -13.71 3.55 6.47
C SER A 168 -13.01 4.75 5.84
N GLN A 169 -13.73 5.61 5.10
CA GLN A 169 -13.13 6.61 4.21
C GLN A 169 -12.32 7.75 4.88
N LEU A 170 -12.07 7.72 6.21
CA LEU A 170 -11.30 8.72 6.96
C LEU A 170 -10.18 8.10 7.83
N PHE A 171 -9.11 8.84 8.06
CA PHE A 171 -8.10 8.46 9.06
C PHE A 171 -8.74 8.47 10.44
N ASP A 172 -8.46 7.46 11.26
CA ASP A 172 -8.94 7.48 12.63
C ASP A 172 -8.06 8.39 13.52
N ILE A 173 -8.42 8.50 14.81
CA ILE A 173 -7.66 9.31 15.78
C ILE A 173 -6.24 8.74 15.97
N LYS A 174 -6.07 7.42 15.90
CA LYS A 174 -4.78 6.74 16.09
C LYS A 174 -3.85 7.03 14.92
N ASP A 175 -4.35 6.97 13.69
CA ASP A 175 -3.61 7.29 12.47
C ASP A 175 -3.10 8.73 12.50
N ASN A 176 -3.97 9.68 12.87
CA ASN A 176 -3.59 11.09 13.03
C ASN A 176 -2.49 11.29 14.07
N ARG A 177 -2.52 10.54 15.17
CA ARG A 177 -1.48 10.56 16.20
C ARG A 177 -0.17 9.99 15.65
N ARG A 178 -0.19 8.83 14.98
CA ARG A 178 0.99 8.19 14.38
C ARG A 178 1.66 9.09 13.34
N ILE A 179 0.88 9.73 12.46
CA ILE A 179 1.37 10.71 11.49
C ILE A 179 2.02 11.90 12.21
N SER A 180 1.39 12.42 13.26
CA SER A 180 1.93 13.56 14.02
C SER A 180 3.24 13.23 14.73
N GLU A 181 3.37 12.03 15.29
CA GLU A 181 4.63 11.58 15.92
C GLU A 181 5.75 11.41 14.89
N ILE A 182 5.46 10.83 13.71
CA ILE A 182 6.47 10.79 12.63
C ILE A 182 6.92 12.19 12.24
N ILE A 183 5.99 13.14 12.10
CA ILE A 183 6.36 14.51 11.74
C ILE A 183 7.26 15.14 12.79
N LYS A 184 7.01 14.90 14.08
CA LYS A 184 7.88 15.37 15.16
C LYS A 184 9.27 14.73 15.10
N LYS A 185 9.36 13.42 14.82
CA LYS A 185 10.65 12.74 14.61
C LYS A 185 11.43 13.32 13.42
N ILE A 186 10.76 13.55 12.29
CA ILE A 186 11.35 14.20 11.11
C ILE A 186 11.88 15.58 11.49
N ASN A 187 11.08 16.39 12.20
CA ASN A 187 11.50 17.72 12.60
C ASN A 187 12.67 17.68 13.59
N HIS A 188 12.66 16.73 14.53
CA HIS A 188 13.75 16.53 15.48
C HIS A 188 15.05 16.13 14.77
N HIS A 189 14.98 15.21 13.81
CA HIS A 189 16.13 14.81 13.00
C HIS A 189 16.74 16.01 12.27
N LEU A 190 15.91 16.83 11.61
CA LEU A 190 16.39 17.95 10.82
C LEU A 190 16.88 19.14 11.66
N THR A 191 16.23 19.44 12.79
CA THR A 191 16.43 20.70 13.52
C THR A 191 16.95 20.53 14.95
N GLY A 192 17.06 19.29 15.44
CA GLY A 192 17.26 18.97 16.86
C GLY A 192 16.04 19.21 17.75
N LYS A 193 14.97 19.84 17.25
CA LYS A 193 13.79 20.20 18.06
C LYS A 193 12.62 19.25 17.81
N TYR A 194 12.16 18.59 18.87
CA TYR A 194 10.96 17.74 18.84
C TYR A 194 9.69 18.60 18.86
N SER A 195 9.29 19.09 17.69
CA SER A 195 8.13 19.98 17.54
C SER A 195 7.27 19.64 16.34
N HIS A 196 6.08 20.22 16.29
CA HIS A 196 5.17 20.04 15.18
C HIS A 196 5.64 20.79 13.93
N ASN A 197 5.43 20.20 12.76
CA ASN A 197 5.56 20.88 11.46
C ASN A 197 4.20 20.86 10.73
N PRO A 198 3.35 21.89 10.92
CA PRO A 198 2.02 21.95 10.32
C PRO A 198 2.02 21.99 8.79
N ARG A 199 3.06 22.59 8.19
CA ARG A 199 3.21 22.66 6.73
C ARG A 199 3.44 21.28 6.14
N LEU A 200 4.43 20.54 6.67
CA LEU A 200 4.69 19.16 6.26
C LEU A 200 3.48 18.25 6.53
N ARG A 201 2.80 18.43 7.67
CA ARG A 201 1.56 17.70 7.98
C ARG A 201 0.51 17.87 6.90
N THR A 202 0.28 19.11 6.48
CA THR A 202 -0.68 19.44 5.42
C THR A 202 -0.32 18.71 4.13
N VAL A 203 0.95 18.69 3.74
CA VAL A 203 1.38 17.97 2.53
C VAL A 203 1.08 16.48 2.61
N LEU A 204 1.45 15.81 3.71
CA LEU A 204 1.21 14.38 3.86
C LEU A 204 -0.28 14.05 3.82
N LEU A 205 -1.12 14.86 4.51
CA LEU A 205 -2.57 14.67 4.48
C LEU A 205 -3.15 14.85 3.07
N GLU A 206 -2.66 15.80 2.28
CA GLU A 206 -3.07 15.98 0.88
C GLU A 206 -2.61 14.81 0.01
N ILE A 207 -1.40 14.30 0.18
CA ILE A 207 -0.90 13.10 -0.53
C ILE A 207 -1.80 11.90 -0.24
N PHE A 208 -2.10 11.66 1.04
CA PHE A 208 -3.01 10.59 1.44
C PHE A 208 -4.41 10.80 0.85
N ALA A 209 -4.94 12.03 0.89
CA ALA A 209 -6.25 12.35 0.34
C ALA A 209 -6.36 12.08 -1.18
N ASN A 210 -5.31 12.37 -1.95
CA ASN A 210 -5.30 12.16 -3.40
C ASN A 210 -5.09 10.70 -3.81
N SER A 211 -4.62 9.86 -2.89
CA SER A 211 -4.43 8.42 -3.11
C SER A 211 -5.71 7.59 -2.83
N ILE A 212 -6.83 8.24 -2.45
CA ILE A 212 -8.04 7.59 -1.87
C ILE A 212 -9.09 7.12 -2.87
N GLU A 213 -9.16 7.63 -4.09
CA GLU A 213 -10.45 7.61 -4.80
C GLU A 213 -10.76 6.38 -5.67
N TRP A 214 -10.72 5.17 -5.11
CA TRP A 214 -11.54 4.03 -5.58
C TRP A 214 -11.91 3.06 -4.44
N SER A 215 -13.20 2.78 -4.28
CA SER A 215 -13.83 1.96 -3.23
C SER A 215 -14.11 0.50 -3.64
N GLN A 216 -13.18 -0.18 -4.33
CA GLN A 216 -13.40 -1.56 -4.77
C GLN A 216 -12.24 -2.53 -4.52
N THR A 217 -11.23 -2.13 -3.73
CA THR A 217 -10.23 -3.07 -3.19
C THR A 217 -10.60 -3.38 -1.74
N ASN A 218 -10.46 -4.65 -1.36
CA ASN A 218 -10.99 -5.17 -0.09
C ASN A 218 -10.23 -4.75 1.17
N ASN A 219 -9.23 -3.87 1.08
CA ASN A 219 -8.78 -2.95 2.13
C ASN A 219 -7.63 -2.12 1.54
N LYS A 220 -7.68 -0.80 1.70
CA LYS A 220 -6.63 0.08 1.18
C LYS A 220 -5.46 0.07 2.15
N GLN A 221 -4.27 -0.23 1.65
CA GLN A 221 -3.02 -0.15 2.39
C GLN A 221 -2.18 0.99 1.81
N TRP A 222 -1.95 2.02 2.61
CA TRP A 222 -0.88 2.99 2.33
C TRP A 222 0.33 2.61 3.14
N LEU A 223 1.49 2.68 2.48
CA LEU A 223 2.76 2.63 3.17
C LEU A 223 3.39 4.02 3.15
N LEU A 224 3.50 4.63 4.33
CA LEU A 224 4.39 5.76 4.57
C LEU A 224 5.76 5.21 4.98
N GLY A 225 6.77 5.47 4.17
CA GLY A 225 8.17 5.19 4.48
C GLY A 225 8.91 6.49 4.75
N VAL A 226 9.77 6.50 5.77
CA VAL A 226 10.64 7.63 6.12
C VAL A 226 12.05 7.11 6.28
N LYS A 227 13.00 7.67 5.53
CA LYS A 227 14.44 7.39 5.66
C LYS A 227 15.14 8.66 6.11
N TYR A 228 15.96 8.52 7.14
CA TYR A 228 16.74 9.60 7.71
C TYR A 228 18.14 9.56 7.10
N ASP A 229 18.50 10.61 6.35
CA ASP A 229 19.84 10.88 5.84
C ASP A 229 20.44 12.04 6.65
N ASP A 230 21.75 12.28 6.58
CA ASP A 230 22.44 13.22 7.48
C ASP A 230 21.79 14.61 7.54
N ASP A 231 21.56 15.24 6.38
CA ASP A 231 20.97 16.58 6.27
C ASP A 231 19.57 16.60 5.63
N SER A 232 18.96 15.43 5.44
CA SER A 232 17.68 15.34 4.77
C SER A 232 16.85 14.15 5.21
N VAL A 233 15.56 14.21 4.93
CA VAL A 233 14.64 13.10 5.15
C VAL A 233 13.94 12.79 3.84
N ILE A 234 14.03 11.53 3.42
CA ILE A 234 13.27 11.00 2.29
C ILE A 234 11.96 10.44 2.83
N ILE A 235 10.85 10.99 2.35
CA ILE A 235 9.50 10.53 2.67
C ILE A 235 8.89 9.92 1.43
N THR A 236 8.41 8.69 1.53
CA THR A 236 7.70 7.99 0.46
C THR A 236 6.28 7.67 0.89
N VAL A 237 5.31 7.85 -0.01
CA VAL A 237 3.94 7.34 0.20
C VAL A 237 3.59 6.46 -0.98
N THR A 238 3.32 5.19 -0.69
CA THR A 238 2.97 4.18 -1.71
C THR A 238 1.56 3.67 -1.50
N ASP A 239 0.77 3.72 -2.57
CA ASP A 239 -0.50 3.03 -2.75
C ASP A 239 -0.32 1.99 -3.88
N VAL A 240 -0.77 0.75 -3.67
CA VAL A 240 -0.78 -0.31 -4.69
C VAL A 240 -2.12 -0.45 -5.42
N GLY A 241 -2.92 0.63 -5.42
CA GLY A 241 -4.25 0.70 -6.00
C GLY A 241 -4.29 0.95 -7.52
N LYS A 242 -5.30 1.70 -7.97
CA LYS A 242 -5.56 1.92 -9.41
C LYS A 242 -4.69 3.02 -10.03
N GLY A 243 -4.12 3.93 -9.23
CA GLY A 243 -3.39 5.10 -9.70
C GLY A 243 -4.25 6.33 -10.00
N ILE A 244 -3.63 7.51 -9.98
CA ILE A 244 -4.26 8.83 -10.11
C ILE A 244 -4.98 9.00 -11.45
N LEU A 245 -4.37 8.62 -12.57
CA LEU A 245 -4.93 8.87 -13.91
C LEU A 245 -6.27 8.14 -14.12
N ARG A 246 -6.39 6.92 -13.60
CA ARG A 246 -7.65 6.15 -13.66
C ARG A 246 -8.75 6.79 -12.81
N THR A 247 -8.38 7.50 -11.76
CA THR A 247 -9.28 8.25 -10.89
C THR A 247 -9.74 9.56 -11.52
N LEU A 248 -8.81 10.34 -12.08
CA LEU A 248 -9.13 11.58 -12.76
C LEU A 248 -10.11 11.38 -13.93
N ASN A 249 -9.89 10.33 -14.75
CA ASN A 249 -10.77 10.01 -15.89
C ASN A 249 -12.25 9.89 -15.50
N LYS A 250 -12.55 9.27 -14.35
CA LYS A 250 -13.96 9.10 -13.94
C LYS A 250 -14.57 10.36 -13.32
N LYS A 251 -13.76 11.18 -12.63
CA LYS A 251 -14.25 12.44 -12.02
C LYS A 251 -14.69 13.48 -13.04
N TRP A 252 -13.92 13.66 -14.11
CA TRP A 252 -14.16 14.78 -15.03
C TRP A 252 -15.02 14.39 -16.24
N GLY A 253 -15.50 13.15 -16.29
CA GLY A 253 -16.39 12.66 -17.34
C GLY A 253 -15.66 12.40 -18.67
N ARG A 254 -16.19 11.45 -19.46
CA ARG A 254 -15.61 11.05 -20.76
C ARG A 254 -15.47 12.23 -21.73
N LYS A 255 -16.51 13.07 -21.87
CA LYS A 255 -16.53 14.23 -22.80
C LYS A 255 -15.39 15.23 -22.58
N PHE A 256 -14.92 15.41 -21.34
CA PHE A 256 -13.80 16.30 -21.01
C PHE A 256 -12.46 15.64 -21.35
N PHE A 257 -12.34 14.34 -21.04
CA PHE A 257 -11.18 13.53 -21.38
C PHE A 257 -11.06 13.24 -22.87
N ASP A 258 -12.14 13.26 -23.64
CA ASP A 258 -12.12 13.08 -25.11
C ASP A 258 -11.40 14.26 -25.79
N LYS A 259 -11.57 15.50 -25.29
CA LYS A 259 -10.72 16.64 -25.70
C LYS A 259 -9.28 16.54 -25.20
N ALA A 260 -9.05 15.83 -24.10
CA ALA A 260 -7.72 15.55 -23.56
C ALA A 260 -7.06 14.30 -24.17
N GLN A 261 -7.73 13.53 -25.04
CA GLN A 261 -7.12 12.39 -25.74
C GLN A 261 -5.98 12.82 -26.68
N LEU A 262 -5.98 14.08 -27.11
CA LEU A 262 -4.85 14.70 -27.81
C LEU A 262 -3.65 15.02 -26.89
N LYS A 263 -3.83 14.97 -25.57
CA LYS A 263 -2.77 15.26 -24.58
C LYS A 263 -2.17 13.98 -24.03
N SER A 264 -0.86 14.01 -23.76
CA SER A 264 -0.19 12.86 -23.16
C SER A 264 -0.66 12.66 -21.71
N ASN A 265 -0.56 11.43 -21.20
CA ASN A 265 -0.87 11.13 -19.80
C ASN A 265 0.00 11.96 -18.84
N LYS A 266 1.24 12.29 -19.23
CA LYS A 266 2.10 13.26 -18.53
C LYS A 266 1.42 14.62 -18.41
N ASP A 267 0.93 15.19 -19.51
CA ASP A 267 0.31 16.52 -19.51
C ASP A 267 -0.98 16.56 -18.68
N ILE A 268 -1.76 15.48 -18.72
CA ILE A 268 -2.95 15.31 -17.89
C ILE A 268 -2.57 15.35 -16.40
N LEU A 269 -1.55 14.58 -16.01
CA LEU A 269 -1.11 14.55 -14.62
C LEU A 269 -0.52 15.90 -14.20
N THR A 270 0.37 16.50 -15.00
CA THR A 270 0.95 17.83 -14.74
C THR A 270 -0.14 18.89 -14.59
N GLY A 271 -1.12 18.92 -15.49
CA GLY A 271 -2.21 19.89 -15.41
C GLY A 271 -3.12 19.69 -14.18
N ALA A 272 -3.19 18.47 -13.62
CA ALA A 272 -3.89 18.22 -12.38
C ALA A 272 -3.17 18.86 -11.18
N PHE A 273 -1.84 18.91 -11.19
CA PHE A 273 -1.04 19.67 -10.21
C PHE A 273 -1.09 21.19 -10.46
N ASP A 274 -1.29 21.63 -11.69
CA ASP A 274 -1.38 23.07 -12.04
C ASP A 274 -2.78 23.67 -11.83
N LYS A 275 -3.78 22.87 -11.45
CA LYS A 275 -5.19 23.31 -11.34
C LYS A 275 -5.82 23.76 -12.67
N LYS A 276 -5.19 23.45 -13.83
CA LYS A 276 -5.72 23.74 -15.18
C LYS A 276 -7.01 22.98 -15.49
N TYR A 277 -7.36 22.01 -14.67
CA TYR A 277 -8.57 21.23 -14.77
C TYR A 277 -9.43 21.51 -13.52
N GLY A 278 -10.36 22.45 -13.66
CA GLY A 278 -11.11 23.04 -12.55
C GLY A 278 -11.89 22.01 -11.73
N SER A 279 -11.79 22.12 -10.40
CA SER A 279 -12.73 21.50 -9.48
C SER A 279 -14.07 22.22 -9.54
N SER A 280 -15.17 21.49 -9.64
CA SER A 280 -16.55 22.02 -9.68
C SER A 280 -17.05 22.68 -8.39
N SER A 281 -16.22 22.83 -7.35
CA SER A 281 -16.63 23.39 -6.06
C SER A 281 -15.95 24.73 -5.77
N GLN A 282 -16.68 25.83 -5.97
CA GLN A 282 -16.30 27.18 -5.50
C GLN A 282 -16.52 27.34 -3.98
N LYS A 283 -15.71 26.69 -3.14
CA LYS A 283 -15.65 26.99 -1.70
C LYS A 283 -14.20 27.25 -1.27
N VAL A 284 -14.01 28.34 -0.54
CA VAL A 284 -12.72 29.01 -0.34
C VAL A 284 -11.78 28.33 0.68
N ASN A 285 -12.18 27.29 1.43
CA ASN A 285 -11.32 26.86 2.57
C ASN A 285 -11.34 25.38 2.99
N ARG A 286 -11.25 24.41 2.06
CA ARG A 286 -10.83 23.02 2.38
C ARG A 286 -10.13 22.34 1.19
N ASN A 287 -9.01 21.65 1.45
CA ASN A 287 -8.28 20.70 0.59
C ASN A 287 -8.08 21.10 -0.88
N LYS A 288 -6.98 21.80 -1.18
CA LYS A 288 -6.65 22.22 -2.56
C LYS A 288 -6.22 21.04 -3.46
N GLY A 289 -6.01 19.83 -2.91
CA GLY A 289 -5.68 18.62 -3.66
C GLY A 289 -4.24 18.61 -4.17
N LEU A 290 -4.00 17.96 -5.32
CA LEU A 290 -2.68 17.90 -5.97
C LEU A 290 -1.97 19.27 -6.10
N PRO A 291 -2.67 20.38 -6.44
CA PRO A 291 -2.05 21.71 -6.45
C PRO A 291 -1.42 22.16 -5.13
N SER A 292 -1.98 21.75 -3.99
CA SER A 292 -1.43 22.07 -2.66
C SER A 292 -0.04 21.45 -2.46
N ILE A 293 0.13 20.21 -2.94
CA ILE A 293 1.38 19.47 -2.86
C ILE A 293 2.44 20.17 -3.71
N LYS A 294 2.09 20.60 -4.94
CA LYS A 294 2.99 21.37 -5.81
C LYS A 294 3.37 22.72 -5.19
N SER A 295 2.40 23.46 -4.64
CA SER A 295 2.67 24.73 -3.95
C SER A 295 3.68 24.53 -2.83
N SER A 296 3.53 23.47 -2.03
CA SER A 296 4.45 23.21 -0.91
C SER A 296 5.88 22.90 -1.37
N TYR A 297 6.04 22.32 -2.56
CA TYR A 297 7.35 22.18 -3.20
C TYR A 297 7.90 23.55 -3.64
N GLN A 298 7.08 24.39 -4.28
CA GLN A 298 7.46 25.74 -4.71
C GLN A 298 7.81 26.66 -3.52
N ASP A 299 7.12 26.50 -2.40
CA ASP A 299 7.30 27.26 -1.16
C ASP A 299 8.50 26.73 -0.32
N GLY A 300 9.24 25.73 -0.81
CA GLY A 300 10.43 25.17 -0.15
C GLY A 300 10.16 24.28 1.06
N VAL A 301 8.90 23.95 1.36
CA VAL A 301 8.55 23.00 2.44
C VAL A 301 9.09 21.61 2.10
N ILE A 302 9.10 21.27 0.82
CA ILE A 302 9.69 20.05 0.26
C ILE A 302 10.66 20.48 -0.83
N SER A 303 11.89 19.99 -0.76
CA SER A 303 12.97 20.33 -1.68
C SER A 303 12.98 19.50 -2.97
N GLU A 304 12.41 18.30 -2.96
CA GLU A 304 12.23 17.46 -4.14
C GLU A 304 10.88 16.78 -4.10
N LEU A 305 10.18 16.76 -5.23
CA LEU A 305 8.91 16.04 -5.38
C LEU A 305 8.95 15.19 -6.65
N LYS A 306 8.69 13.89 -6.49
CA LYS A 306 8.59 12.92 -7.59
C LYS A 306 7.29 12.13 -7.42
N VAL A 307 6.57 11.92 -8.53
CA VAL A 307 5.27 11.24 -8.53
C VAL A 307 5.22 10.23 -9.65
N LEU A 308 5.02 8.97 -9.30
CA LEU A 308 4.89 7.84 -10.23
C LEU A 308 3.49 7.24 -10.09
N THR A 309 2.75 7.18 -11.18
CA THR A 309 1.41 6.58 -11.20
C THR A 309 1.11 6.05 -12.58
N ASN A 310 0.50 4.87 -12.66
CA ASN A 310 0.14 4.27 -13.94
C ASN A 310 1.37 4.19 -14.87
N ASN A 311 1.31 4.78 -16.07
CA ASN A 311 2.43 4.85 -16.99
C ASN A 311 3.10 6.23 -17.03
N VAL A 312 3.09 7.00 -15.93
CA VAL A 312 3.68 8.34 -15.90
C VAL A 312 4.56 8.50 -14.67
N ILE A 313 5.73 9.08 -14.87
CA ILE A 313 6.56 9.64 -13.80
C ILE A 313 6.75 11.15 -14.03
N ILE A 314 6.57 11.94 -12.97
CA ILE A 314 6.85 13.37 -12.94
C ILE A 314 7.95 13.63 -11.91
N HIS A 315 8.94 14.40 -12.33
CA HIS A 315 10.02 14.95 -11.54
C HIS A 315 9.85 16.46 -11.52
N PHE A 316 9.42 17.03 -10.40
CA PHE A 316 9.22 18.48 -10.28
C PHE A 316 10.54 19.25 -10.15
N ASP A 317 11.57 18.57 -9.64
CA ASP A 317 12.96 18.99 -9.55
C ASP A 317 13.68 18.95 -10.91
N ASN A 318 13.32 18.01 -11.77
CA ASN A 318 13.91 17.88 -13.10
C ASN A 318 12.86 17.50 -14.15
N PRO A 319 12.14 18.49 -14.72
CA PRO A 319 11.06 18.24 -15.68
C PRO A 319 11.48 17.42 -16.91
N LEU A 320 12.75 17.46 -17.33
CA LEU A 320 13.27 16.68 -18.47
C LEU A 320 13.23 15.17 -18.22
N MET A 321 13.29 14.75 -16.96
CA MET A 321 13.17 13.34 -16.57
C MET A 321 11.72 12.85 -16.56
N SER A 322 10.74 13.76 -16.62
CA SER A 322 9.32 13.45 -16.60
C SER A 322 8.86 12.85 -17.92
N ARG A 323 8.27 11.65 -17.89
CA ARG A 323 7.91 10.91 -19.10
C ARG A 323 6.68 10.03 -18.92
N THR A 324 6.10 9.67 -20.05
CA THR A 324 5.06 8.63 -20.15
C THR A 324 5.72 7.37 -20.70
N PHE A 325 5.45 6.23 -20.06
CA PHE A 325 5.91 4.92 -20.53
C PHE A 325 4.92 4.31 -21.52
N PRO A 326 5.38 3.46 -22.45
CA PRO A 326 4.49 2.72 -23.35
C PRO A 326 3.43 1.95 -22.57
N ARG A 327 2.19 1.94 -23.07
CA ARG A 327 1.11 1.16 -22.44
C ARG A 327 1.43 -0.33 -22.59
N GLY A 328 1.28 -1.09 -21.50
CA GLY A 328 1.41 -2.54 -21.51
C GLY A 328 2.78 -3.09 -21.09
N THR A 329 3.84 -2.28 -21.08
CA THR A 329 5.17 -2.69 -20.61
C THR A 329 5.38 -2.25 -19.17
N SER A 330 5.53 -0.94 -18.95
CA SER A 330 6.00 -0.37 -17.68
C SER A 330 4.86 0.35 -16.95
N TRP A 331 3.85 -0.40 -16.51
CA TRP A 331 2.65 0.15 -15.85
C TRP A 331 2.66 -0.08 -14.33
N PHE A 332 2.69 1.01 -13.56
CA PHE A 332 2.51 0.98 -12.12
C PHE A 332 1.03 0.83 -11.73
N LYS A 333 0.68 -0.30 -11.13
CA LYS A 333 -0.61 -0.48 -10.44
C LYS A 333 -0.52 0.18 -9.07
N GLY A 334 -0.75 1.49 -9.03
CA GLY A 334 -0.65 2.27 -7.81
C GLY A 334 -0.32 3.74 -8.04
N THR A 335 -0.05 4.42 -6.92
CA THR A 335 0.51 5.77 -6.87
C THR A 335 1.67 5.78 -5.89
N PHE A 336 2.80 6.34 -6.31
CA PHE A 336 3.98 6.51 -5.49
C PHE A 336 4.37 7.98 -5.47
N TYR A 337 4.52 8.53 -4.28
CA TYR A 337 5.10 9.85 -4.04
C TYR A 337 6.44 9.69 -3.35
N ARG A 338 7.43 10.48 -3.78
CA ARG A 338 8.67 10.70 -3.04
C ARG A 338 8.86 12.20 -2.82
N CYS A 339 9.09 12.56 -1.57
CA CYS A 339 9.37 13.90 -1.11
C CYS A 339 10.71 13.92 -0.38
N VAL A 340 11.51 14.97 -0.56
CA VAL A 340 12.72 15.20 0.26
C VAL A 340 12.56 16.48 1.04
N VAL A 341 12.73 16.40 2.37
CA VAL A 341 12.76 17.57 3.25
C VAL A 341 14.21 17.75 3.70
N LYS A 342 14.76 18.94 3.50
CA LYS A 342 16.14 19.26 3.91
C LYS A 342 16.13 20.10 5.17
N LYS A 343 17.24 20.05 5.90
CA LYS A 343 17.53 21.01 6.97
C LYS A 343 17.56 22.41 6.37
N SER A 344 16.76 23.32 6.92
CA SER A 344 16.71 24.73 6.52
C SER A 344 17.87 25.52 7.11
#